data_AF-A0A5B2U9E6-F1
#
_entry.id   AF-A0A5B2U9E6-F1
#
_cell.length_a   1.000
_cell.length_b   1.000
_cell.length_c   1.000
_cell.angle_alpha   90.00
_cell.angle_beta   90.00
_cell.angle_gamma   90.00
#
_symmetry.space_group_name_H-M   'P 1'
#
loop_
_entity.id
_entity.type
_entity.pdbx_description
1 polymer ?
#
loop_
_entity_poly.entity_id
_entity_poly.type
_entity_poly.pdbx_seq_one_letter_code
_entity_poly.pdbx_strand_id
1 'polypeptide(L)'
;MNKEKEMAKKKSEENEGRKPDGKFAEGNTISVGNNGGRPALFTNPEDFEQKTLEYFDFIKGEYEIKEGSRTFESGRGDDYKKTTETYEYKFWIREPETPSVTGLAIYLGFESRQSMYDYLAKPEYSYFIKKALLHVENTYERGLWNDKVVGPIFGLKNMGWTDKSETKLTGDPDNPIEVKEQTKIIFTRGFGDSK
;
A
#
# COMPACT_ATOMS: atom_id res chain seq x y z
N MET A 1 40.84 3.34 -35.87
CA MET A 1 41.18 3.46 -34.44
C MET A 1 40.53 4.68 -33.76
N ASN A 2 39.30 5.10 -34.15
CA ASN A 2 38.69 6.33 -33.61
C ASN A 2 37.19 6.27 -33.27
N LYS A 3 36.45 5.19 -33.56
CA LYS A 3 35.01 5.10 -33.21
C LYS A 3 34.75 4.61 -31.79
N GLU A 4 35.59 3.72 -31.25
CA GLU A 4 35.44 3.21 -29.88
C GLU A 4 35.78 4.26 -28.82
N LYS A 5 36.78 5.11 -29.08
CA LYS A 5 37.13 6.23 -28.17
C LYS A 5 36.04 7.31 -28.13
N GLU A 6 35.31 7.50 -29.22
CA GLU A 6 34.17 8.43 -29.29
C GLU A 6 32.94 7.89 -28.55
N MET A 7 32.62 6.60 -28.66
CA MET A 7 31.53 5.97 -27.91
C MET A 7 31.82 5.85 -26.41
N ALA A 8 33.09 5.65 -26.03
CA ALA A 8 33.50 5.65 -24.62
C ALA A 8 33.39 7.04 -23.98
N LYS A 9 33.67 8.10 -24.75
CA LYS A 9 33.55 9.49 -24.28
C LYS A 9 32.09 9.94 -24.13
N LYS A 10 31.20 9.45 -25.00
CA LYS A 10 29.75 9.73 -24.91
C LYS A 10 29.06 9.09 -23.71
N LYS A 11 29.54 7.94 -23.22
CA LYS A 11 28.98 7.24 -22.05
C LYS A 11 29.37 7.86 -20.69
N SER A 12 30.41 8.68 -20.63
CA SER A 12 30.85 9.32 -19.39
C SER A 12 30.15 10.66 -19.11
N GLU A 13 29.60 11.31 -20.13
CA GLU A 13 28.96 12.63 -19.98
C GLU A 13 27.47 12.57 -19.58
N GLU A 14 26.83 11.39 -19.59
CA GLU A 14 25.41 11.21 -19.20
C GLU A 14 25.20 10.80 -17.73
N ASN A 15 26.25 10.74 -16.91
CA ASN A 15 26.15 10.31 -15.50
C ASN A 15 26.53 11.42 -14.51
N GLU A 16 26.09 12.65 -14.74
CA GLU A 16 26.06 13.62 -13.63
C GLU A 16 25.09 13.11 -12.55
N GLY A 17 25.62 12.88 -11.35
CA GLY A 17 24.85 12.42 -10.20
C GLY A 17 24.76 10.90 -9.99
N ARG A 18 25.60 10.08 -10.66
CA ARG A 18 25.70 8.64 -10.37
C ARG A 18 27.15 8.17 -10.19
N LYS A 19 27.39 7.37 -9.14
CA LYS A 19 28.63 6.67 -8.86
C LYS A 19 28.89 5.56 -9.90
N PRO A 20 30.13 5.07 -10.04
CA PRO A 20 30.49 3.99 -10.97
C PRO A 20 29.77 2.65 -10.71
N ASP A 21 29.15 2.49 -9.55
CA ASP A 21 28.35 1.32 -9.15
C ASP A 21 26.85 1.45 -9.50
N GLY A 22 26.47 2.52 -10.21
CA GLY A 22 25.09 2.80 -10.61
C GLY A 22 24.22 3.40 -9.50
N LYS A 23 24.76 3.61 -8.30
CA LYS A 23 24.07 4.32 -7.21
C LYS A 23 24.17 5.82 -7.43
N PHE A 24 23.18 6.58 -7.00
CA PHE A 24 23.25 8.05 -7.08
C PHE A 24 24.48 8.56 -6.30
N ALA A 25 25.26 9.41 -6.95
CA ALA A 25 26.34 10.16 -6.33
C ALA A 25 25.69 11.34 -5.61
N GLU A 26 25.90 11.36 -4.30
CA GLU A 26 25.37 12.31 -3.32
C GLU A 26 23.87 12.21 -3.03
N GLY A 27 23.62 12.10 -1.72
CA GLY A 27 22.29 12.06 -1.15
C GLY A 27 21.59 13.40 -1.29
N ASN A 28 20.27 13.34 -1.14
CA ASN A 28 19.36 14.48 -1.14
C ASN A 28 19.94 15.66 -0.35
N THR A 29 19.91 16.88 -0.89
CA THR A 29 20.48 18.11 -0.27
C THR A 29 19.85 18.48 1.09
N ILE A 30 18.80 17.77 1.50
CA ILE A 30 18.21 17.80 2.85
C ILE A 30 19.15 17.19 3.92
N SER A 31 20.24 16.53 3.51
CA SER A 31 21.19 15.83 4.41
C SER A 31 22.31 16.72 4.96
N VAL A 32 22.38 18.00 4.60
CA VAL A 32 23.46 18.89 5.06
C VAL A 32 23.17 19.31 6.51
N GLY A 33 23.74 18.59 7.48
CA GLY A 33 23.81 19.02 8.88
C GLY A 33 23.08 18.17 9.92
N ASN A 34 22.34 17.13 9.52
CA ASN A 34 21.77 16.15 10.46
C ASN A 34 22.54 14.83 10.34
N ASN A 35 22.89 14.21 11.48
CA ASN A 35 23.52 12.89 11.56
C ASN A 35 22.60 11.76 11.02
N GLY A 36 22.34 11.77 9.71
CA GLY A 36 21.63 10.72 8.98
C GLY A 36 20.11 10.78 9.12
N GLY A 37 19.43 10.90 7.98
CA GLY A 37 18.00 10.59 7.83
C GLY A 37 17.03 11.77 8.03
N ARG A 38 15.85 11.65 7.39
CA ARG A 38 14.71 12.55 7.62
C ARG A 38 14.31 12.44 9.10
N PRO A 39 14.13 13.56 9.82
CA PRO A 39 13.72 13.52 11.22
C PRO A 39 12.38 12.78 11.37
N ALA A 40 12.20 12.16 12.53
CA ALA A 40 10.97 11.45 12.85
C ALA A 40 9.76 12.41 12.73
N LEU A 41 8.81 12.08 11.85
CA LEU A 41 7.53 12.76 11.69
C LEU A 41 6.72 12.83 12.98
N PHE A 42 6.73 11.77 13.78
CA PHE A 42 6.06 11.71 15.08
C PHE A 42 7.10 11.52 16.18
N THR A 43 7.07 12.42 17.15
CA THR A 43 7.88 12.36 18.37
C THR A 43 7.08 11.89 19.58
N ASN A 44 5.76 12.07 19.56
CA ASN A 44 4.84 11.65 20.62
C ASN A 44 4.03 10.42 20.15
N PRO A 45 4.05 9.29 20.89
CA PRO A 45 3.21 8.13 20.61
C PRO A 45 1.70 8.42 20.63
N GLU A 46 1.25 9.33 21.49
CA GLU A 46 -0.17 9.69 21.60
C GLU A 46 -0.68 10.38 20.33
N ASP A 47 0.09 11.33 19.79
CA ASP A 47 -0.25 12.01 18.53
C ASP A 47 -0.33 11.00 17.37
N PHE A 48 0.54 10.00 17.37
CA PHE A 48 0.53 8.93 16.38
C PHE A 48 -0.73 8.06 16.47
N GLU A 49 -1.11 7.65 17.69
CA GLU A 49 -2.35 6.91 17.92
C GLU A 49 -3.56 7.73 17.46
N GLN A 50 -3.64 8.99 17.89
CA GLN A 50 -4.75 9.87 17.54
C GLN A 50 -4.87 10.01 16.02
N LYS A 51 -3.77 10.29 15.31
CA LYS A 51 -3.77 10.40 13.84
C LYS A 51 -4.16 9.10 13.15
N THR A 52 -3.79 7.96 13.73
CA THR A 52 -4.18 6.65 13.23
C THR A 52 -5.68 6.41 13.37
N LEU A 53 -6.29 6.81 14.50
CA LEU A 53 -7.74 6.72 14.71
C LEU A 53 -8.50 7.71 13.82
N GLU A 54 -7.99 8.94 13.71
CA GLU A 54 -8.54 9.98 12.83
C GLU A 54 -8.61 9.50 11.37
N TYR A 55 -7.64 8.71 10.90
CA TYR A 55 -7.71 8.09 9.57
C TYR A 55 -8.94 7.19 9.41
N PHE A 56 -9.20 6.30 10.37
CA PHE A 56 -10.35 5.37 10.29
C PHE A 56 -11.70 6.07 10.42
N ASP A 57 -11.75 7.22 11.09
CA ASP A 57 -12.94 8.06 11.11
C ASP A 57 -13.07 8.87 9.82
N PHE A 58 -11.97 9.41 9.29
CA PHE A 58 -11.93 10.15 8.03
C PHE A 58 -12.48 9.33 6.87
N ILE A 59 -12.08 8.06 6.74
CA ILE A 59 -12.53 7.18 5.67
C ILE A 59 -13.99 6.73 5.79
N LYS A 60 -14.68 6.95 6.92
CA LYS A 60 -16.13 6.71 7.00
C LYS A 60 -16.94 7.67 6.13
N GLY A 61 -16.28 8.69 5.57
CA GLY A 61 -16.92 9.73 4.77
C GLY A 61 -17.65 10.74 5.64
N GLU A 62 -18.20 11.74 4.99
CA GLU A 62 -18.93 12.83 5.61
C GLU A 62 -20.17 13.13 4.78
N TYR A 63 -21.32 13.24 5.44
CA TYR A 63 -22.59 13.44 4.76
C TYR A 63 -23.51 14.38 5.54
N GLU A 64 -24.36 15.06 4.78
CA GLU A 64 -25.49 15.81 5.29
C GLU A 64 -26.78 15.07 4.95
N ILE A 65 -27.76 15.15 5.83
CA ILE A 65 -29.12 14.69 5.52
C ILE A 65 -29.84 15.85 4.83
N LYS A 66 -30.33 15.59 3.62
CA LYS A 66 -31.12 16.56 2.84
C LYS A 66 -32.49 16.00 2.54
N GLU A 67 -33.47 16.89 2.50
CA GLU A 67 -34.81 16.54 2.05
C GLU A 67 -34.88 16.63 0.51
N GLY A 68 -35.38 15.57 -0.10
CA GLY A 68 -35.74 15.52 -1.51
C GLY A 68 -37.23 15.29 -1.65
N SER A 69 -37.79 15.72 -2.78
CA SER A 69 -39.16 15.41 -3.15
C SER A 69 -39.16 14.69 -4.49
N ARG A 70 -39.82 13.54 -4.56
CA ARG A 70 -40.11 12.88 -5.84
C ARG A 70 -41.61 12.89 -6.07
N THR A 71 -42.00 13.12 -7.32
CA THR A 71 -43.39 13.02 -7.73
C THR A 71 -43.54 11.80 -8.62
N PHE A 72 -44.51 10.96 -8.31
CA PHE A 72 -44.90 9.85 -9.14
C PHE A 72 -46.37 9.96 -9.49
N GLU A 73 -46.65 9.58 -10.73
CA GLU A 73 -47.98 9.60 -11.31
C GLU A 73 -48.48 8.16 -11.36
N SER A 74 -49.63 7.91 -10.76
CA SER A 74 -50.29 6.60 -10.75
C SER A 74 -51.68 6.73 -11.35
N GLY A 75 -52.08 5.77 -12.19
CA GLY A 75 -53.39 5.76 -12.84
C GLY A 75 -53.40 6.35 -14.25
N ARG A 76 -54.53 6.21 -14.94
CA ARG A 76 -54.80 6.77 -16.28
C ARG A 76 -56.26 7.22 -16.35
N GLY A 77 -56.56 8.32 -17.03
CA GLY A 77 -57.92 8.84 -17.13
C GLY A 77 -58.40 9.44 -15.82
N ASP A 78 -59.64 9.13 -15.42
CA ASP A 78 -60.29 9.67 -14.22
C ASP A 78 -59.59 9.25 -12.91
N ASP A 79 -58.80 8.16 -12.96
CA ASP A 79 -58.08 7.60 -11.83
C ASP A 79 -56.69 8.23 -11.62
N TYR A 80 -56.33 9.26 -12.39
CA TYR A 80 -55.02 9.90 -12.31
C TYR A 80 -54.80 10.52 -10.91
N LYS A 81 -53.76 10.03 -10.24
CA LYS A 81 -53.31 10.56 -8.95
C LYS A 81 -51.85 10.94 -9.04
N LYS A 82 -51.56 12.22 -8.83
CA LYS A 82 -50.21 12.74 -8.64
C LYS A 82 -49.90 12.73 -7.14
N THR A 83 -48.94 11.90 -6.73
CA THR A 83 -48.50 11.84 -5.34
C THR A 83 -47.08 12.38 -5.25
N THR A 84 -46.89 13.37 -4.38
CA THR A 84 -45.55 13.88 -4.04
C THR A 84 -45.15 13.30 -2.70
N GLU A 85 -44.03 12.60 -2.68
CA GLU A 85 -43.44 12.03 -1.47
C GLU A 85 -42.15 12.78 -1.18
N THR A 86 -42.06 13.32 0.04
CA THR A 86 -40.81 13.86 0.57
C THR A 86 -40.04 12.74 1.24
N TYR A 87 -38.74 12.66 0.98
CA TYR A 87 -37.86 11.68 1.58
C TYR A 87 -36.54 12.32 1.98
N GLU A 88 -35.95 11.82 3.05
CA GLU A 88 -34.60 12.19 3.45
C GLU A 88 -33.58 11.29 2.75
N TYR A 89 -32.48 11.89 2.28
CA TYR A 89 -31.38 11.14 1.73
C TYR A 89 -30.03 11.69 2.22
N LYS A 90 -29.02 10.81 2.24
CA LYS A 90 -27.64 11.20 2.57
C LYS A 90 -27.02 11.84 1.34
N PHE A 91 -26.64 13.10 1.47
CA PHE A 91 -25.80 13.82 0.52
C PHE A 91 -24.36 13.76 1.01
N TRP A 92 -23.54 12.93 0.35
CA TRP A 92 -22.14 12.76 0.72
C TRP A 92 -21.32 13.99 0.30
N ILE A 93 -20.70 14.65 1.28
CA ILE A 93 -19.66 15.68 1.07
C ILE A 93 -18.34 14.99 0.73
N ARG A 94 -18.05 13.91 1.43
CA ARG A 94 -16.91 13.02 1.17
C ARG A 94 -17.41 11.58 1.15
N GLU A 95 -17.15 10.87 0.07
CA GLU A 95 -17.52 9.47 -0.03
C GLU A 95 -16.71 8.63 0.97
N PRO A 96 -17.31 7.55 1.52
CA PRO A 96 -16.57 6.62 2.34
C PRO A 96 -15.53 5.87 1.49
N GLU A 97 -14.35 5.67 2.07
CA GLU A 97 -13.24 4.96 1.45
C GLU A 97 -12.98 3.64 2.18
N THR A 98 -12.46 2.64 1.45
CA THR A 98 -12.00 1.40 2.05
C THR A 98 -10.62 1.61 2.69
N PRO A 99 -10.39 1.17 3.94
CA PRO A 99 -9.09 1.30 4.59
C PRO A 99 -8.01 0.54 3.82
N SER A 100 -6.83 1.15 3.68
CA SER A 100 -5.67 0.53 3.05
C SER A 100 -4.39 0.94 3.77
N VAL A 101 -3.36 0.09 3.72
CA VAL A 101 -2.05 0.38 4.31
C VAL A 101 -1.42 1.63 3.67
N THR A 102 -1.59 1.77 2.36
CA THR A 102 -1.13 2.94 1.62
C THR A 102 -1.88 4.20 2.00
N GLY A 103 -3.21 4.12 2.14
CA GLY A 103 -4.04 5.25 2.56
C GLY A 103 -3.67 5.73 3.97
N LEU A 104 -3.46 4.79 4.90
CA LEU A 104 -2.96 5.11 6.25
C LEU A 104 -1.60 5.82 6.19
N ALA A 105 -0.64 5.28 5.42
CA ALA A 105 0.68 5.89 5.30
C ALA A 105 0.63 7.31 4.71
N ILE A 106 -0.20 7.53 3.68
CA ILE A 106 -0.43 8.84 3.08
C ILE A 106 -1.05 9.81 4.09
N TYR A 107 -2.09 9.37 4.82
CA TYR A 107 -2.78 10.19 5.82
C TYR A 107 -1.85 10.61 6.96
N LEU A 108 -0.98 9.70 7.40
CA LEU A 108 0.04 9.96 8.41
C LEU A 108 1.21 10.82 7.89
N GLY A 109 1.27 11.12 6.59
CA GLY A 109 2.31 11.96 5.99
C GLY A 109 3.63 11.25 5.69
N PHE A 110 3.63 9.91 5.66
CA PHE A 110 4.80 9.14 5.25
C PHE A 110 5.02 9.19 3.73
N GLU A 111 6.28 9.19 3.32
CA GLU A 111 6.66 9.11 1.90
C GLU A 111 6.43 7.71 1.31
N SER A 112 6.57 6.67 2.14
CA SER A 112 6.44 5.28 1.71
C SER A 112 5.87 4.41 2.82
N ARG A 113 5.33 3.23 2.44
CA ARG A 113 4.95 2.18 3.41
C ARG A 113 6.14 1.75 4.26
N GLN A 114 7.34 1.71 3.69
CA GLN A 114 8.55 1.34 4.42
C GLN A 114 8.81 2.30 5.58
N SER A 115 8.68 3.61 5.35
CA SER A 115 8.85 4.62 6.39
C SER A 115 7.88 4.44 7.56
N MET A 116 6.65 3.98 7.28
CA MET A 116 5.68 3.63 8.32
C MET A 116 6.11 2.34 9.05
N TYR A 117 6.61 1.33 8.34
CA TYR A 117 7.12 0.10 8.96
C TYR A 117 8.39 0.31 9.78
N ASP A 118 9.21 1.32 9.48
CA ASP A 118 10.37 1.66 10.31
C ASP A 118 9.93 2.12 11.73
N TYR A 119 8.71 2.65 11.87
CA TYR A 119 8.10 2.93 13.19
C TYR A 119 7.60 1.66 13.88
N LEU A 120 7.26 0.60 13.15
CA LEU A 120 6.88 -0.69 13.73
C LEU A 120 8.00 -1.30 14.57
N ALA A 121 9.27 -1.02 14.19
CA ALA A 121 10.46 -1.45 14.91
C ALA A 121 10.65 -0.72 16.26
N LYS A 122 9.99 0.43 16.45
CA LYS A 122 10.01 1.18 17.71
C LYS A 122 8.89 0.66 18.63
N PRO A 123 9.20 0.18 19.85
CA PRO A 123 8.21 -0.41 20.75
C PRO A 123 7.02 0.52 21.06
N GLU A 124 7.31 1.82 21.19
CA GLU A 124 6.33 2.88 21.51
C GLU A 124 5.23 3.02 20.45
N TYR A 125 5.53 2.74 19.18
CA TYR A 125 4.60 2.89 18.06
C TYR A 125 4.08 1.54 17.54
N SER A 126 4.78 0.45 17.87
CA SER A 126 4.51 -0.89 17.35
C SER A 126 3.07 -1.36 17.60
N TYR A 127 2.53 -1.08 18.80
CA TYR A 127 1.18 -1.49 19.17
C TYR A 127 0.11 -0.83 18.26
N PHE A 128 0.19 0.49 18.07
CA PHE A 128 -0.80 1.24 17.29
C PHE A 128 -0.77 0.86 15.81
N ILE A 129 0.43 0.68 15.24
CA ILE A 129 0.58 0.26 13.85
C ILE A 129 0.00 -1.14 13.65
N LYS A 130 0.30 -2.10 14.54
CA LYS A 130 -0.28 -3.45 14.46
C LYS A 130 -1.79 -3.43 14.54
N LYS A 131 -2.35 -2.63 15.44
CA LYS A 131 -3.81 -2.45 15.56
C LYS A 131 -4.42 -1.88 14.28
N ALA A 132 -3.77 -0.88 13.68
CA ALA A 132 -4.22 -0.31 12.41
C ALA A 132 -4.15 -1.30 11.25
N LEU A 133 -3.06 -2.05 11.14
CA LEU A 133 -2.90 -3.10 10.13
C LEU A 133 -3.98 -4.19 10.28
N LEU A 134 -4.32 -4.57 11.52
CA LEU A 134 -5.41 -5.53 11.80
C LEU A 134 -6.77 -5.02 11.28
N HIS A 135 -7.06 -3.72 11.39
CA HIS A 135 -8.29 -3.16 10.82
C HIS A 135 -8.31 -3.22 9.29
N VAL A 136 -7.17 -2.97 8.64
CA VAL A 136 -7.04 -3.11 7.18
C VAL A 136 -7.19 -4.58 6.79
N GLU A 137 -6.56 -5.50 7.51
CA GLU A 137 -6.63 -6.95 7.29
C GLU A 137 -8.07 -7.47 7.40
N ASN A 138 -8.80 -7.09 8.46
CA ASN A 138 -10.22 -7.42 8.63
C ASN A 138 -11.07 -6.94 7.44
N THR A 139 -10.74 -5.79 6.84
CA THR A 139 -11.47 -5.30 5.67
C THR A 139 -11.30 -6.21 4.47
N TYR A 140 -10.07 -6.67 4.22
CA TYR A 140 -9.81 -7.65 3.16
C TYR A 140 -10.44 -9.01 3.49
N GLU A 141 -10.38 -9.46 4.74
CA GLU A 141 -11.02 -10.70 5.19
C GLU A 141 -12.53 -10.67 4.95
N ARG A 142 -13.20 -9.57 5.33
CA ARG A 142 -14.63 -9.37 5.02
C ARG A 142 -14.93 -9.40 3.53
N GLY A 143 -13.98 -8.94 2.70
CA GLY A 143 -14.06 -8.98 1.25
C GLY A 143 -14.08 -10.40 0.67
N LEU A 144 -13.64 -11.42 1.41
CA LEU A 144 -13.63 -12.82 0.97
C LEU A 144 -15.05 -13.41 0.84
N TRP A 145 -16.05 -12.81 1.48
CA TRP A 145 -17.45 -13.25 1.37
C TRP A 145 -18.16 -12.73 0.12
N ASN A 146 -17.52 -11.85 -0.66
CA ASN A 146 -18.10 -11.28 -1.87
C ASN A 146 -17.73 -12.09 -3.12
N ASP A 147 -18.50 -11.98 -4.19
CA ASP A 147 -18.23 -12.69 -5.46
C ASP A 147 -16.84 -12.38 -6.08
N LYS A 148 -16.27 -11.20 -5.79
CA LYS A 148 -15.00 -10.71 -6.34
C LYS A 148 -13.83 -10.85 -5.34
N VAL A 149 -13.51 -12.09 -4.96
CA VAL A 149 -12.50 -12.39 -3.93
C VAL A 149 -11.03 -12.20 -4.35
N VAL A 150 -10.72 -12.08 -5.64
CA VAL A 150 -9.33 -12.08 -6.14
C VAL A 150 -8.50 -10.92 -5.57
N GLY A 151 -9.08 -9.72 -5.50
CA GLY A 151 -8.43 -8.54 -4.91
C GLY A 151 -8.14 -8.73 -3.42
N PRO A 152 -9.14 -9.10 -2.60
CA PRO A 152 -8.95 -9.47 -1.20
C PRO A 152 -7.87 -10.53 -0.95
N ILE A 153 -7.85 -11.62 -1.72
CA ILE A 153 -6.83 -12.66 -1.61
C ILE A 153 -5.43 -12.10 -1.88
N PHE A 154 -5.25 -11.29 -2.93
CA PHE A 154 -3.97 -10.66 -3.22
C PHE A 154 -3.53 -9.68 -2.12
N GLY A 155 -4.49 -8.92 -1.56
CA GLY A 155 -4.26 -8.03 -0.42
C GLY A 155 -3.76 -8.78 0.81
N LEU A 156 -4.45 -9.85 1.20
CA LEU A 156 -4.08 -10.69 2.36
C LEU A 156 -2.72 -11.37 2.15
N LYS A 157 -2.42 -11.84 0.93
CA LYS A 157 -1.09 -12.39 0.60
C LYS A 157 0.02 -11.36 0.79
N ASN A 158 -0.20 -10.11 0.39
CA ASN A 158 0.75 -9.01 0.63
C ASN A 158 0.91 -8.67 2.13
N MET A 159 -0.04 -9.07 2.97
CA MET A 159 0.02 -8.95 4.44
C MET A 159 0.63 -10.19 5.12
N GLY A 160 1.12 -11.16 4.33
CA GLY A 160 1.80 -12.34 4.85
C GLY A 160 0.94 -13.60 4.94
N TRP A 161 -0.30 -13.58 4.44
CA TRP A 161 -1.11 -14.80 4.35
C TRP A 161 -0.54 -15.74 3.30
N THR A 162 -0.43 -17.02 3.63
CA THR A 162 0.05 -18.05 2.72
C THR A 162 -0.97 -19.16 2.60
N ASP A 163 -1.34 -19.50 1.36
CA ASP A 163 -2.12 -20.70 1.10
C ASP A 163 -1.24 -21.93 1.32
N LYS A 164 -1.75 -22.91 2.06
CA LYS A 164 -1.13 -24.23 2.14
C LYS A 164 -1.63 -25.08 0.97
N SER A 165 -0.74 -25.41 0.03
CA SER A 165 -1.03 -26.36 -1.05
C SER A 165 -0.23 -27.64 -0.86
N GLU A 166 -0.91 -28.77 -0.69
CA GLU A 166 -0.28 -30.10 -0.71
C GLU A 166 -0.24 -30.61 -2.16
N THR A 167 0.95 -30.68 -2.76
CA THR A 167 1.14 -31.27 -4.09
C THR A 167 1.78 -32.65 -3.93
N LYS A 168 1.02 -33.71 -4.18
CA LYS A 168 1.56 -35.07 -4.23
C LYS A 168 2.23 -35.27 -5.58
N LEU A 169 3.56 -35.39 -5.59
CA LEU A 169 4.32 -35.79 -6.77
C LEU A 169 4.27 -37.33 -6.88
N THR A 170 3.35 -37.86 -7.67
CA THR A 170 3.41 -39.26 -8.12
C THR A 170 4.37 -39.33 -9.30
N GLY A 171 5.57 -39.84 -9.05
CA GLY A 171 6.51 -40.21 -10.11
C GLY A 171 6.16 -41.58 -10.69
N ASP A 172 6.24 -41.71 -12.00
CA ASP A 172 6.28 -43.02 -12.68
C ASP A 172 7.67 -43.65 -12.42
N PRO A 173 7.77 -44.90 -11.94
CA PRO A 173 9.06 -45.56 -11.74
C PRO A 173 9.93 -45.60 -13.00
N ASP A 174 9.33 -45.55 -14.20
CA ASP A 174 10.05 -45.61 -15.47
C ASP A 174 10.45 -44.22 -16.01
N ASN A 175 10.00 -43.12 -15.38
CA ASN A 175 10.40 -41.76 -15.76
C ASN A 175 10.51 -40.83 -14.53
N PRO A 176 11.61 -40.92 -13.76
CA PRO A 176 11.81 -40.11 -12.56
C PRO A 176 11.90 -38.62 -12.88
N ILE A 177 11.35 -37.79 -11.99
CA ILE A 177 11.41 -36.33 -12.10
C ILE A 177 12.87 -35.88 -11.93
N GLU A 178 13.49 -35.38 -13.01
CA GLU A 178 14.82 -34.75 -12.93
C GLU A 178 14.77 -33.45 -12.12
N VAL A 179 15.21 -33.48 -10.87
CA VAL A 179 15.43 -32.28 -10.07
C VAL A 179 16.77 -31.68 -10.46
N LYS A 180 16.75 -30.65 -11.33
CA LYS A 180 17.94 -29.84 -11.61
C LYS A 180 18.05 -28.76 -10.53
N GLU A 181 18.94 -28.97 -9.57
CA GLU A 181 19.33 -27.93 -8.63
C GLU A 181 19.97 -26.77 -9.41
N GLN A 182 19.23 -25.68 -9.60
CA GLN A 182 19.83 -24.41 -10.00
C GLN A 182 20.34 -23.71 -8.74
N THR A 183 21.59 -23.97 -8.38
CA THR A 183 22.30 -23.18 -7.38
C THR A 183 22.54 -21.79 -7.99
N LYS A 184 21.61 -20.86 -7.76
CA LYS A 184 21.84 -19.46 -8.06
C LYS A 184 22.77 -18.94 -6.98
N ILE A 185 24.08 -18.90 -7.26
CA ILE A 185 25.06 -18.23 -6.41
C ILE A 185 24.68 -16.74 -6.41
N ILE A 186 23.98 -16.30 -5.37
CA ILE A 186 23.77 -14.89 -5.10
C ILE A 186 25.10 -14.40 -4.52
N PHE A 187 25.88 -13.69 -5.32
CA PHE A 187 27.03 -12.93 -4.81
C PHE A 187 26.50 -11.85 -3.87
N THR A 188 26.40 -12.16 -2.58
CA THR A 188 26.36 -11.13 -1.55
C THR A 188 27.73 -10.47 -1.52
N ARG A 189 27.78 -9.21 -1.97
CA ARG A 189 29.00 -8.40 -1.92
C ARG A 189 29.35 -8.20 -0.44
N GLY A 190 30.29 -9.01 0.06
CA GLY A 190 30.89 -8.83 1.36
C GLY A 190 31.47 -7.43 1.46
N PHE A 191 30.96 -6.64 2.40
CA PHE A 191 31.69 -5.49 2.91
C PHE A 191 32.92 -6.06 3.61
N GLY A 192 34.06 -6.00 2.91
CA GLY A 192 35.35 -6.32 3.50
C GLY A 192 35.70 -5.26 4.53
N ASP A 193 35.99 -5.71 5.74
CA ASP A 193 36.70 -4.94 6.75
C ASP A 193 38.03 -4.47 6.14
N SER A 194 38.19 -3.15 6.02
CA SER A 194 39.49 -2.54 5.75
C SER A 194 40.18 -2.24 7.07
N LYS A 195 41.39 -2.78 7.19
CA LYS A 195 42.41 -2.51 8.22
C LYS A 195 42.58 -1.03 8.57
#